data_AF-A0A2A4MHA9-F1
#
_entry.id   AF-A0A2A4MHA9-F1
#
_cell.length_a   1.000
_cell.length_b   1.000
_cell.length_c   1.000
_cell.angle_alpha   90.00
_cell.angle_beta   90.00
_cell.angle_gamma   90.00
#
_symmetry.space_group_name_H-M   'P 1'
#
loop_
_entity.id
_entity.type
_entity.pdbx_description
1 polymer ?
#
loop_
_entity_poly.entity_id
_entity_poly.type
_entity_poly.pdbx_seq_one_letter_code
_entity_poly.pdbx_strand_id
1 'polypeptide(L)'
;MPYFNSKVEFYEFKLYDLKLESFGMFDVVVFPGVLYHLRYPFWSLRLIKSIVNDYGDLILETGVMLDDNEEAMLFCPTGAESPYNDPTSCTFFNLKGLKDTLFSLGFTTQNMELLHTPQYLDNPKAFNQPKALMQKLRFLLKQRMKKAAIDRATVVSKLMPEALDTDTFNWWEGLSPEKWGREQAVAEDPTWR
;
A
#
# COMPACT_ATOMS: atom_id res chain seq x y z
N MET A 1 -30.17 0.16 -4.42
CA MET A 1 -31.07 0.43 -5.56
C MET A 1 -32.11 -0.69 -5.69
N PRO A 2 -33.32 -0.54 -5.13
CA PRO A 2 -34.33 -1.61 -5.06
C PRO A 2 -35.01 -1.96 -6.40
N TYR A 3 -34.94 -1.06 -7.40
CA TYR A 3 -35.70 -1.19 -8.65
C TYR A 3 -35.21 -2.31 -9.59
N PHE A 4 -34.00 -2.84 -9.38
CA PHE A 4 -33.35 -3.76 -10.33
C PHE A 4 -33.37 -5.24 -9.91
N ASN A 5 -34.05 -5.62 -8.82
CA ASN A 5 -33.95 -6.97 -8.24
C ASN A 5 -32.48 -7.43 -8.09
N SER A 6 -31.60 -6.47 -7.79
CA SER A 6 -30.17 -6.68 -7.71
C SER A 6 -29.82 -7.41 -6.42
N LYS A 7 -28.85 -8.32 -6.48
CA LYS A 7 -28.29 -9.02 -5.31
C LYS A 7 -27.18 -8.21 -4.62
N VAL A 8 -27.00 -6.93 -4.99
CA VAL A 8 -26.00 -6.05 -4.38
C VAL A 8 -26.45 -5.60 -3.01
N GLU A 9 -25.60 -5.83 -2.03
CA GLU A 9 -25.76 -5.35 -0.66
C GLU A 9 -24.82 -4.16 -0.43
N PHE A 10 -25.31 -3.17 0.32
CA PHE A 10 -24.54 -1.98 0.66
C PHE A 10 -24.34 -1.94 2.17
N TYR A 11 -23.09 -1.74 2.57
CA TYR A 11 -22.70 -1.64 3.97
C TYR A 11 -21.96 -0.32 4.18
N GLU A 12 -22.35 0.42 5.22
CA GLU A 12 -21.65 1.61 5.67
C GLU A 12 -20.88 1.27 6.95
N PHE A 13 -19.56 1.21 6.86
CA PHE A 13 -18.68 0.90 7.99
C PHE A 13 -17.27 1.43 7.73
N LYS A 14 -16.43 1.48 8.77
CA LYS A 14 -15.02 1.85 8.63
C LYS A 14 -14.23 0.61 8.24
N LEU A 15 -13.24 0.77 7.37
CA LEU A 15 -12.38 -0.35 6.96
C LEU A 15 -11.74 -1.09 8.15
N TYR A 16 -11.38 -0.38 9.21
CA TYR A 16 -10.77 -1.00 10.41
C TYR A 16 -11.74 -1.87 11.23
N ASP A 17 -13.04 -1.77 10.96
CA ASP A 17 -14.08 -2.59 11.56
C ASP A 17 -14.43 -3.81 10.69
N LEU A 18 -13.70 -4.03 9.58
CA LEU A 18 -13.85 -5.18 8.70
C LEU A 18 -13.55 -6.48 9.46
N LYS A 19 -14.50 -7.41 9.44
CA LYS A 19 -14.41 -8.70 10.13
C LYS A 19 -14.89 -9.82 9.22
N LEU A 20 -14.14 -10.91 9.18
CA LEU A 20 -14.46 -12.10 8.40
C LEU A 20 -15.84 -12.65 8.75
N GLU A 21 -16.21 -12.67 10.03
CA GLU A 21 -17.49 -13.23 10.50
C GLU A 21 -18.71 -12.41 10.02
N SER A 22 -18.49 -11.13 9.69
CA SER A 22 -19.56 -10.22 9.24
C SER A 22 -19.73 -10.21 7.73
N PHE A 23 -18.65 -10.40 6.96
CA PHE A 23 -18.65 -10.21 5.50
C PHE A 23 -18.30 -11.47 4.70
N GLY A 24 -17.76 -12.50 5.34
CA GLY A 24 -17.26 -13.69 4.67
C GLY A 24 -15.99 -13.43 3.87
N MET A 25 -15.69 -14.38 2.97
CA MET A 25 -14.54 -14.31 2.06
C MET A 25 -14.99 -14.01 0.63
N PHE A 26 -14.11 -13.39 -0.15
CA PHE A 26 -14.36 -12.95 -1.51
C PHE A 26 -13.32 -13.52 -2.47
N ASP A 27 -13.78 -13.94 -3.65
CA ASP A 27 -12.90 -14.32 -4.75
C ASP A 27 -12.21 -13.11 -5.38
N VAL A 28 -12.86 -11.95 -5.34
CA VAL A 28 -12.35 -10.69 -5.88
C VAL A 28 -12.67 -9.55 -4.91
N VAL A 29 -11.65 -8.81 -4.51
CA VAL A 29 -11.78 -7.56 -3.74
C VAL A 29 -11.30 -6.39 -4.59
N VAL A 30 -12.17 -5.39 -4.75
CA VAL A 30 -11.85 -4.14 -5.45
C VAL A 30 -11.68 -3.03 -4.42
N PHE A 31 -10.50 -2.41 -4.37
CA PHE A 31 -10.12 -1.44 -3.36
C PHE A 31 -9.55 -0.14 -3.99
N PRO A 32 -10.40 0.69 -4.62
CA PRO A 32 -9.95 1.81 -5.42
C PRO A 32 -9.97 3.12 -4.63
N GLY A 33 -8.90 3.90 -4.72
CA GLY A 33 -8.86 5.27 -4.24
C GLY A 33 -8.94 5.44 -2.72
N VAL A 34 -8.70 4.37 -1.94
CA VAL A 34 -8.80 4.41 -0.47
C VAL A 34 -7.43 4.40 0.19
N LEU A 35 -6.48 3.58 -0.27
CA LEU A 35 -5.24 3.30 0.45
C LEU A 35 -4.42 4.55 0.79
N TYR A 36 -4.32 5.52 -0.13
CA TYR A 36 -3.56 6.76 0.10
C TYR A 36 -4.18 7.71 1.14
N HIS A 37 -5.42 7.45 1.57
CA HIS A 37 -6.09 8.16 2.66
C HIS A 37 -5.87 7.50 4.04
N LEU A 38 -5.28 6.30 4.11
CA LEU A 38 -5.20 5.52 5.33
C LEU A 38 -3.90 5.75 6.07
N ARG A 39 -3.99 6.07 7.37
CA ARG A 39 -2.80 6.28 8.22
C ARG A 39 -2.02 4.99 8.49
N TYR A 40 -2.68 3.84 8.46
CA TYR A 40 -2.09 2.53 8.74
C TYR A 40 -2.21 1.61 7.51
N PRO A 41 -1.52 1.89 6.41
CA PRO A 41 -1.74 1.20 5.15
C PRO A 41 -1.42 -0.29 5.21
N PHE A 42 -0.35 -0.68 5.90
CA PHE A 42 0.01 -2.09 6.10
C PHE A 42 -1.09 -2.87 6.81
N TRP A 43 -1.63 -2.30 7.90
CA TRP A 43 -2.74 -2.91 8.63
C TRP A 43 -4.00 -3.01 7.77
N SER A 44 -4.27 -1.97 6.98
CA SER A 44 -5.43 -1.93 6.09
C SER A 44 -5.35 -3.03 5.02
N LEU A 45 -4.19 -3.22 4.41
CA LEU A 45 -3.95 -4.31 3.45
C LEU A 45 -4.02 -5.69 4.12
N ARG A 46 -3.59 -5.82 5.38
CA ARG A 46 -3.75 -7.07 6.16
C ARG A 46 -5.23 -7.39 6.43
N LEU A 47 -6.06 -6.39 6.74
CA LEU A 47 -7.50 -6.58 6.88
C LEU A 47 -8.13 -7.00 5.55
N ILE A 48 -7.74 -6.37 4.44
CA ILE A 48 -8.18 -6.79 3.10
C ILE A 48 -7.78 -8.23 2.82
N LYS A 49 -6.52 -8.63 3.07
CA LYS A 49 -6.06 -10.02 2.95
C LYS A 49 -6.98 -10.99 3.70
N SER A 50 -7.41 -10.64 4.91
CA SER A 50 -8.21 -11.54 5.77
C SER A 50 -9.59 -11.92 5.22
N ILE A 51 -10.09 -11.19 4.21
CA ILE A 51 -11.37 -11.47 3.56
C ILE A 51 -11.20 -11.94 2.11
N VAL A 52 -9.96 -12.13 1.62
CA VAL A 52 -9.71 -12.65 0.27
C VAL A 52 -9.54 -14.17 0.37
N ASN A 53 -10.24 -14.92 -0.48
CA ASN A 53 -10.04 -16.36 -0.62
C ASN A 53 -8.60 -16.67 -1.03
N ASP A 54 -8.08 -17.83 -0.62
CA ASP A 54 -6.85 -18.36 -1.21
C ASP A 54 -6.99 -18.38 -2.73
N TYR A 55 -5.97 -17.90 -3.44
CA TYR A 55 -6.00 -17.71 -4.90
C TYR A 55 -7.02 -16.68 -5.42
N GLY A 56 -7.61 -15.87 -4.54
CA GLY A 56 -8.46 -14.74 -4.90
C GLY A 56 -7.66 -13.53 -5.37
N ASP A 57 -8.36 -12.60 -6.04
CA ASP A 57 -7.78 -11.41 -6.65
C ASP A 57 -8.03 -10.15 -5.81
N LEU A 58 -7.01 -9.32 -5.68
CA LEU A 58 -7.07 -7.95 -5.19
C LEU A 58 -6.83 -6.99 -6.37
N ILE A 59 -7.81 -6.14 -6.66
CA ILE A 59 -7.69 -5.02 -7.60
C ILE A 59 -7.59 -3.74 -6.79
N LEU A 60 -6.38 -3.21 -6.67
CA LEU A 60 -6.05 -2.01 -5.89
C LEU A 60 -5.84 -0.82 -6.82
N GLU A 61 -6.38 0.34 -6.49
CA GLU A 61 -6.01 1.61 -7.12
C GLU A 61 -5.60 2.62 -6.04
N THR A 62 -4.45 3.27 -6.19
CA THR A 62 -3.95 4.24 -5.20
C THR A 62 -3.00 5.27 -5.81
N GLY A 63 -2.84 6.40 -5.12
CA GLY A 63 -1.75 7.33 -5.37
C GLY A 63 -0.40 6.71 -5.02
N VAL A 64 0.59 6.90 -5.88
CA VAL A 64 1.97 6.40 -5.71
C VAL A 64 2.98 7.52 -5.94
N MET A 65 4.08 7.47 -5.21
CA MET A 65 5.24 8.34 -5.42
C MET A 65 6.13 7.76 -6.52
N LEU A 66 6.51 8.59 -7.48
CA LEU A 66 7.46 8.23 -8.52
C LEU A 66 8.89 8.51 -8.06
N ASP A 67 9.72 7.47 -8.02
CA ASP A 67 11.17 7.52 -7.82
C ASP A 67 11.89 6.41 -8.62
N ASP A 68 13.21 6.33 -8.54
CA ASP A 68 13.99 5.32 -9.28
C ASP A 68 13.66 3.85 -8.92
N ASN A 69 12.80 3.61 -7.92
CA ASN A 69 12.39 2.31 -7.42
C ASN A 69 13.57 1.40 -7.05
N GLU A 70 14.72 1.96 -6.66
CA GLU A 70 15.83 1.17 -6.13
C GLU A 70 15.51 0.66 -4.72
N GLU A 71 14.89 1.51 -3.90
CA GLU A 71 14.51 1.19 -2.51
C GLU A 71 13.00 1.22 -2.31
N ALA A 72 12.48 0.41 -1.39
CA ALA A 72 11.07 0.48 -1.01
C ALA A 72 10.84 1.72 -0.13
N MET A 73 9.90 2.59 -0.52
CA MET A 73 9.63 3.83 0.19
C MET A 73 8.14 4.02 0.46
N LEU A 74 7.85 4.67 1.60
CA LEU A 74 6.54 5.17 1.96
C LEU A 74 6.65 6.66 2.30
N PHE A 75 6.03 7.50 1.47
CA PHE A 75 5.91 8.93 1.71
C PHE A 75 4.65 9.24 2.50
N CYS A 76 4.82 9.85 3.67
CA CYS A 76 3.74 10.19 4.62
C CYS A 76 3.58 11.71 4.77
N PRO A 77 3.04 12.43 3.76
CA PRO A 77 2.88 13.88 3.83
C PRO A 77 1.87 14.29 4.91
N THR A 78 2.06 15.50 5.44
CA THR A 78 1.08 16.13 6.35
C THR A 78 0.69 17.53 5.88
N GLY A 79 -0.58 17.88 6.03
CA GLY A 79 -1.09 19.22 5.71
C GLY A 79 -0.74 19.68 4.30
N ALA A 80 0.03 20.77 4.20
CA ALA A 80 0.39 21.40 2.93
C ALA A 80 1.38 20.57 2.06
N GLU A 81 2.01 19.53 2.63
CA GLU A 81 2.88 18.61 1.88
C GLU A 81 2.08 17.60 1.06
N SER A 82 0.78 17.46 1.33
CA SER A 82 -0.11 16.57 0.58
C SER A 82 -0.08 16.93 -0.92
N PRO A 83 0.26 15.98 -1.79
CA PRO A 83 0.31 16.19 -3.24
C PRO A 83 -1.04 16.63 -3.83
N TYR A 84 -2.15 16.15 -3.26
CA TYR A 84 -3.50 16.42 -3.73
C TYR A 84 -4.13 17.70 -3.14
N ASN A 85 -3.39 18.49 -2.35
CA ASN A 85 -3.93 19.61 -1.57
C ASN A 85 -5.12 19.18 -0.68
N ASP A 86 -5.15 17.90 -0.29
CA ASP A 86 -6.14 17.27 0.56
C ASP A 86 -5.43 16.76 1.82
N PRO A 87 -5.75 17.27 3.02
CA PRO A 87 -5.07 16.89 4.25
C PRO A 87 -5.29 15.42 4.64
N THR A 88 -6.24 14.72 4.01
CA THR A 88 -6.50 13.30 4.28
C THR A 88 -5.60 12.37 3.46
N SER A 89 -4.95 12.87 2.40
CA SER A 89 -4.03 12.09 1.57
C SER A 89 -2.65 12.02 2.24
N CYS A 90 -2.41 10.94 2.98
CA CYS A 90 -1.32 10.84 3.95
C CYS A 90 -0.39 9.64 3.71
N THR A 91 -0.58 8.88 2.63
CA THR A 91 0.20 7.68 2.34
C THR A 91 0.45 7.53 0.84
N PHE A 92 1.70 7.45 0.44
CA PHE A 92 2.11 7.23 -0.94
C PHE A 92 3.30 6.28 -0.99
N PHE A 93 3.05 5.02 -1.34
CA PHE A 93 4.13 4.08 -1.65
C PHE A 93 4.78 4.48 -2.97
N ASN A 94 6.08 4.20 -3.15
CA ASN A 94 6.60 4.03 -4.50
C ASN A 94 6.21 2.64 -5.05
N LEU A 95 6.51 2.36 -6.31
CA LEU A 95 6.06 1.12 -6.96
C LEU A 95 6.70 -0.11 -6.31
N LYS A 96 8.00 -0.04 -6.00
CA LYS A 96 8.71 -1.10 -5.29
C LYS A 96 8.11 -1.33 -3.91
N GLY A 97 7.92 -0.27 -3.11
CA GLY A 97 7.32 -0.35 -1.79
C GLY A 97 5.92 -0.94 -1.82
N LEU A 98 5.11 -0.59 -2.82
CA LEU A 98 3.77 -1.17 -2.97
C LEU A 98 3.83 -2.67 -3.30
N LYS A 99 4.65 -3.07 -4.29
CA LYS A 99 4.82 -4.48 -4.68
C LYS A 99 5.37 -5.32 -3.53
N ASP A 100 6.43 -4.85 -2.87
CA ASP A 100 7.07 -5.56 -1.76
C ASP A 100 6.12 -5.69 -0.57
N THR A 101 5.34 -4.66 -0.27
CA THR A 101 4.31 -4.71 0.77
C THR A 101 3.25 -5.76 0.44
N LEU A 102 2.74 -5.77 -0.79
CA LEU A 102 1.76 -6.77 -1.21
C LEU A 102 2.35 -8.18 -1.13
N PHE A 103 3.57 -8.37 -1.63
CA PHE A 103 4.28 -9.64 -1.54
C PHE A 103 4.48 -10.10 -0.09
N SER A 104 4.84 -9.17 0.82
CA SER A 104 4.99 -9.47 2.25
C SER A 104 3.70 -9.94 2.94
N LEU A 105 2.55 -9.66 2.33
CA LEU A 105 1.23 -10.10 2.80
C LEU A 105 0.73 -11.37 2.07
N GLY A 106 1.55 -11.97 1.21
CA GLY A 106 1.22 -13.16 0.42
C GLY A 106 0.57 -12.86 -0.94
N PHE A 107 0.53 -11.59 -1.37
CA PHE A 107 0.00 -11.23 -2.68
C PHE A 107 1.10 -11.18 -3.74
N THR A 108 0.91 -11.92 -4.83
CA THR A 108 1.77 -11.83 -6.02
C THR A 108 1.17 -10.86 -7.03
N THR A 109 1.88 -9.77 -7.33
CA THR A 109 1.46 -8.79 -8.35
C THR A 109 1.47 -9.43 -9.74
N GLN A 110 0.31 -9.48 -10.39
CA GLN A 110 0.13 -10.01 -11.75
C GLN A 110 0.28 -8.90 -12.80
N ASN A 111 -0.32 -7.74 -12.53
CA ASN A 111 -0.24 -6.57 -13.39
C ASN A 111 -0.14 -5.29 -12.55
N MET A 112 0.55 -4.29 -13.08
CA MET A 112 0.62 -2.94 -12.52
C MET A 112 0.67 -1.94 -13.66
N GLU A 113 -0.24 -0.96 -13.62
CA GLU A 113 -0.37 0.10 -14.62
C GLU A 113 -0.34 1.46 -13.94
N LEU A 114 0.20 2.47 -14.64
CA LEU A 114 0.18 3.87 -14.24
C LEU A 114 -0.76 4.67 -15.13
N LEU A 115 -1.56 5.54 -14.53
CA LEU A 115 -2.57 6.31 -15.24
C LEU A 115 -1.96 7.40 -16.14
N HIS A 116 -1.00 8.17 -15.62
CA HIS A 116 -0.49 9.34 -16.33
C HIS A 116 0.89 9.13 -16.96
N THR A 117 1.70 8.24 -16.39
CA THR A 117 3.07 7.99 -16.85
C THR A 117 3.35 6.50 -17.09
N PRO A 118 2.61 5.82 -17.99
CA PRO A 118 2.79 4.39 -18.26
C PRO A 118 4.23 4.03 -18.63
N GLN A 119 4.93 4.88 -19.38
CA GLN A 119 6.34 4.70 -19.77
C GLN A 119 7.31 4.64 -18.58
N TYR A 120 6.87 5.03 -17.38
CA TYR A 120 7.68 5.02 -16.18
C TYR A 120 7.97 3.60 -15.68
N LEU A 121 7.05 2.67 -15.92
CA LEU A 121 7.21 1.26 -15.56
C LEU A 121 8.40 0.62 -16.29
N ASP A 122 8.66 1.04 -17.53
CA ASP A 122 9.75 0.51 -18.37
C ASP A 122 11.11 1.10 -17.98
N ASN A 123 11.15 2.36 -17.51
CA ASN A 123 12.40 3.04 -17.17
C ASN A 123 12.23 4.04 -16.00
N PRO A 124 12.21 3.56 -14.74
CA PRO A 124 12.06 4.40 -13.56
C PRO A 124 13.18 5.44 -13.42
N LYS A 125 14.40 5.10 -13.85
CA LYS A 125 15.57 6.01 -13.76
C LYS A 125 15.48 7.20 -14.72
N ALA A 126 14.59 7.17 -15.72
CA ALA A 126 14.38 8.29 -16.65
C ALA A 126 13.86 9.55 -15.96
N PHE A 127 13.20 9.44 -14.81
CA PHE A 127 12.70 10.59 -14.04
C PHE A 127 13.83 11.43 -13.42
N ASN A 128 14.99 10.81 -13.17
CA ASN A 128 16.18 11.48 -12.66
C ASN A 128 17.13 12.01 -13.76
N GLN A 129 16.85 11.78 -15.05
CA GLN A 129 17.77 12.21 -16.11
C GLN A 129 17.70 13.73 -16.33
N PRO A 130 18.81 14.46 -16.11
CA PRO A 130 18.85 15.88 -16.33
C PRO A 130 18.91 16.14 -17.84
N LYS A 131 17.93 16.84 -18.41
CA LYS A 131 18.22 17.74 -19.54
C LYS A 131 19.16 18.82 -18.98
N ALA A 132 20.47 18.53 -18.96
CA ALA A 132 21.52 19.20 -18.20
C ALA A 132 21.60 20.73 -18.39
N LEU A 133 20.97 21.25 -19.45
CA LEU A 133 20.88 22.68 -19.74
C LEU A 133 19.71 23.39 -19.02
N MET A 134 18.59 22.70 -18.77
CA MET A 134 17.41 23.29 -18.09
C MET A 134 17.53 23.32 -16.56
N GLN A 135 18.44 22.52 -15.97
CA GLN A 135 18.60 22.47 -14.51
C GLN A 135 19.30 23.70 -13.94
N LYS A 136 20.32 24.25 -14.62
CA LYS A 136 20.97 25.51 -14.20
C LYS A 136 19.99 26.69 -14.17
N LEU A 137 19.07 26.77 -15.14
CA LEU A 137 18.04 27.81 -15.20
C LEU A 137 16.97 27.63 -14.10
N ARG A 138 16.62 26.39 -13.76
CA ARG A 138 15.63 26.07 -12.71
C ARG A 138 16.17 26.22 -11.29
N PHE A 139 17.48 26.03 -11.08
CA PHE A 139 18.12 26.17 -9.77
C PHE A 139 18.02 27.60 -9.22
N LEU A 140 18.06 28.61 -10.10
CA LEU A 140 17.89 30.02 -9.75
C LEU A 140 16.43 30.43 -9.49
N LEU A 141 15.44 29.63 -9.88
CA LEU A 141 14.01 29.97 -9.83
C LEU A 141 13.17 29.13 -8.85
N LYS A 142 13.71 28.02 -8.30
CA LYS A 142 12.94 27.07 -7.47
C LYS A 142 13.44 26.94 -6.03
N GLN A 143 13.59 28.06 -5.34
CA GLN A 143 13.57 28.07 -3.86
C GLN A 143 12.12 27.93 -3.32
N ARG A 144 11.30 27.09 -3.97
CA ARG A 144 9.89 26.84 -3.64
C ARG A 144 9.59 25.37 -3.93
N MET A 145 9.37 24.62 -2.85
CA MET A 145 9.23 23.16 -2.70
C MET A 145 8.98 22.37 -4.00
N LYS A 146 9.88 21.45 -4.35
CA LYS A 146 9.58 20.39 -5.32
C LYS A 146 8.53 19.47 -4.67
N LYS A 147 7.26 19.60 -5.04
CA LYS A 147 6.24 18.58 -4.75
C LYS A 147 6.76 17.23 -5.26
N ALA A 148 6.61 16.16 -4.47
CA ALA A 148 6.86 14.80 -4.93
C ALA A 148 6.05 14.53 -6.21
N ALA A 149 6.64 13.86 -7.20
CA ALA A 149 5.88 13.46 -8.37
C ALA A 149 4.99 12.29 -7.98
N ILE A 150 3.69 12.49 -8.09
CA ILE A 150 2.68 11.49 -7.79
C ILE A 150 2.00 11.07 -9.09
N ASP A 151 1.71 9.78 -9.20
CA ASP A 151 0.82 9.21 -10.21
C ASP A 151 -0.25 8.35 -9.51
N ARG A 152 -1.15 7.75 -10.28
CA ARG A 152 -2.09 6.73 -9.84
C ARG A 152 -1.70 5.39 -10.42
N ALA A 153 -1.60 4.39 -9.55
CA ALA A 153 -1.32 3.02 -9.93
C ALA A 153 -2.57 2.15 -9.77
N THR A 154 -2.85 1.34 -10.78
CA THR A 154 -3.77 0.21 -10.68
C THR A 154 -2.94 -1.06 -10.59
N VAL A 155 -3.21 -1.90 -9.59
CA VAL A 155 -2.49 -3.14 -9.33
C VAL A 155 -3.47 -4.29 -9.27
N VAL A 156 -3.21 -5.33 -10.04
CA VAL A 156 -3.91 -6.61 -9.94
C VAL A 156 -2.96 -7.60 -9.29
N SER A 157 -3.35 -8.12 -8.14
CA SER A 157 -2.54 -9.05 -7.36
C SER A 157 -3.36 -10.27 -6.96
N LYS A 158 -2.70 -11.43 -6.88
CA LYS A 158 -3.34 -12.69 -6.50
C LYS A 158 -2.83 -13.13 -5.14
N LEU A 159 -3.73 -13.53 -4.23
CA LEU A 159 -3.33 -14.11 -2.95
C LEU A 159 -2.76 -15.51 -3.19
N MET A 160 -1.50 -15.72 -2.84
CA MET A 160 -0.79 -16.99 -2.96
C MET A 160 -0.11 -17.28 -1.62
N PRO A 161 -0.79 -17.97 -0.68
CA PRO A 161 -0.25 -18.25 0.65
C PRO A 161 1.14 -18.89 0.67
N GLU A 162 1.48 -19.64 -0.38
CA GLU A 162 2.75 -20.33 -0.59
C GLU A 162 3.88 -19.44 -1.14
N ALA A 163 3.61 -18.20 -1.52
CA ALA A 163 4.60 -17.33 -2.17
C ALA A 163 5.69 -16.83 -1.21
N LEU A 164 5.38 -16.77 0.10
CA LEU A 164 6.34 -16.39 1.12
C LEU A 164 7.06 -17.61 1.68
N ASP A 165 8.35 -17.42 1.98
CA ASP A 165 9.08 -18.35 2.84
C ASP A 165 8.31 -18.56 4.16
N THR A 166 8.18 -19.83 4.54
CA THR A 166 7.38 -20.26 5.69
C THR A 166 7.92 -19.67 7.00
N ASP A 167 9.23 -19.48 7.13
CA ASP A 167 9.83 -18.93 8.35
C ASP A 167 9.51 -17.44 8.50
N THR A 168 9.70 -16.65 7.43
CA THR A 168 9.36 -15.22 7.39
C THR A 168 7.86 -15.00 7.62
N PHE A 169 7.01 -15.79 6.97
CA PHE A 169 5.56 -15.73 7.16
C PHE A 169 5.18 -15.98 8.62
N ASN A 170 5.68 -17.06 9.22
CA ASN A 170 5.40 -17.40 10.61
C ASN A 170 5.90 -16.32 11.58
N TRP A 171 7.01 -15.66 11.26
CA TRP A 171 7.53 -14.56 12.07
C TRP A 171 6.61 -13.33 12.02
N TRP A 172 6.18 -12.89 10.83
CA TRP A 172 5.29 -11.73 10.68
C TRP A 172 3.87 -11.96 11.19
N GLU A 173 3.36 -13.19 11.09
CA GLU A 173 2.04 -13.56 11.61
C GLU A 173 2.07 -13.90 13.12
N GLY A 174 3.25 -13.89 13.75
CA GLY A 174 3.40 -14.19 15.18
C GLY A 174 3.18 -15.65 15.55
N LEU A 175 3.36 -16.55 14.58
CA LEU A 175 3.21 -18.01 14.72
C LEU A 175 4.55 -18.71 15.05
N SER A 176 5.66 -17.98 15.12
CA SER A 176 6.99 -18.52 15.44
C SER A 176 7.05 -19.01 16.90
N PRO A 177 7.26 -20.33 17.15
CA PRO A 177 7.14 -20.91 18.49
C PRO A 177 8.20 -20.44 19.51
N GLU A 178 9.34 -19.91 19.08
CA GLU A 178 10.55 -19.91 19.93
C GLU A 178 10.92 -18.58 20.60
N LYS A 179 10.23 -17.46 20.30
CA LYS A 179 10.69 -16.13 20.78
C LYS A 179 9.71 -15.34 21.65
N TRP A 180 8.41 -15.60 21.60
CA TRP A 180 7.45 -14.87 22.45
C TRP A 180 7.58 -15.23 23.95
N GLY A 181 8.08 -16.44 24.26
CA GLY A 181 8.28 -16.92 25.62
C GLY A 181 9.41 -16.24 26.40
N ARG A 182 10.27 -15.41 25.77
CA ARG A 182 11.32 -14.66 26.49
C ARG A 182 10.96 -13.19 26.76
N GLU A 183 10.10 -12.59 25.95
CA GLU A 183 9.73 -11.16 26.11
C GLU A 183 8.58 -10.94 27.10
N GLN A 184 7.68 -11.91 27.26
CA GLN A 184 6.67 -11.85 28.33
C GLN A 184 7.27 -11.88 29.75
N ALA A 185 8.46 -12.47 29.92
CA ALA A 185 9.18 -12.45 31.20
C ALA A 185 9.82 -11.09 31.55
N VAL A 186 9.94 -10.17 30.59
CA VAL A 186 10.50 -8.81 30.81
C VAL A 186 9.39 -7.79 31.06
N ALA A 187 8.17 -8.04 30.60
CA ALA A 187 7.02 -7.17 30.82
C ALA A 187 6.49 -7.19 32.28
N GLU A 188 6.98 -8.11 33.12
CA GLU A 188 6.62 -8.21 34.54
C GLU A 188 7.58 -7.46 35.49
N ASP A 189 8.59 -6.75 34.97
CA ASP A 189 9.46 -5.89 35.80
C ASP A 189 8.80 -4.52 36.05
N PRO A 190 8.37 -4.20 37.29
CA PRO A 190 7.62 -2.99 37.60
C PRO A 190 8.52 -1.75 37.81
N THR A 191 9.81 -1.80 37.48
CA THR A 191 10.78 -0.74 37.81
C THR A 191 10.77 0.49 36.91
N TRP A 192 9.83 0.62 35.98
CA TRP A 192 9.71 1.80 35.10
C TRP A 192 8.57 2.79 35.47
N ARG A 193 8.02 2.73 36.70
CA ARG A 193 7.11 3.78 37.22
C ARG A 193 7.82 4.86 38.00
#